data_AF-A0A1B8P572-F1
#
_entry.id   AF-A0A1B8P572-F1
#
_cell.length_a   1.000
_cell.length_b   1.000
_cell.length_c   1.000
_cell.angle_alpha   90.00
_cell.angle_beta   90.00
_cell.angle_gamma   90.00
#
_symmetry.space_group_name_H-M   'P 1'
#
loop_
_entity.id
_entity.type
_entity.pdbx_description
1 polymer ?
#
loop_
_entity_poly.entity_id
_entity_poly.type
_entity_poly.pdbx_seq_one_letter_code
_entity_poly.pdbx_strand_id
1 'polypeptide(L)' 'MAERDGKTPFDPSRKLHAEIKRTAMDEGLMCYPMGGTIDGRSGDHILLAPPFILEPYQLDEIVDKLDISLKRVFERR' A
#
# COMPACT_ATOMS: atom_id res chain seq x y z
N MET A 1 0.94 21.74 -8.48
CA MET A 1 1.37 20.53 -7.76
C MET A 1 2.42 20.97 -6.76
N ALA A 2 2.09 20.97 -5.47
CA ALA A 2 3.08 21.22 -4.42
C ALA A 2 4.12 20.11 -4.47
N GLU A 3 5.40 20.48 -4.49
CA GLU A 3 6.49 19.52 -4.37
C GLU A 3 6.29 18.78 -3.04
N ARG A 4 5.94 17.50 -3.13
CA ARG A 4 5.82 16.63 -1.96
C ARG A 4 7.26 16.44 -1.50
N ASP A 5 7.59 17.20 -0.46
CA ASP A 5 8.91 17.41 0.10
C ASP A 5 9.74 16.11 0.14
N GLY A 6 10.98 16.20 -0.38
CA GLY A 6 11.97 15.13 -0.50
C GLY A 6 11.40 13.79 -0.96
N LYS A 7 11.67 13.36 -2.19
CA LYS A 7 11.45 11.98 -2.68
C LYS A 7 12.22 10.89 -1.88
N THR A 8 12.65 11.23 -0.67
CA THR A 8 13.21 10.42 0.40
C THR A 8 12.26 9.28 0.76
N PRO A 9 12.71 8.02 0.61
CA PRO A 9 11.94 6.86 1.03
C PRO A 9 11.70 6.85 2.54
N PHE A 10 10.69 6.09 2.98
CA PHE A 10 10.51 5.79 4.39
C PHE A 10 11.69 4.96 4.94
N ASP A 11 11.89 5.02 6.27
CA ASP A 11 12.88 4.19 6.95
C ASP A 11 12.60 2.70 6.68
N PRO A 12 13.56 1.94 6.09
CA PRO A 12 13.38 0.53 5.76
C PRO A 12 13.02 -0.37 6.95
N SER A 13 13.39 0.03 8.17
CA SER A 13 13.06 -0.72 9.40
C SER A 13 11.56 -0.80 9.66
N ARG A 14 10.79 0.16 9.13
CA ARG A 14 9.32 0.18 9.24
C ARG A 14 8.65 -0.94 8.44
N LYS A 15 9.28 -1.40 7.36
CA LYS A 15 8.74 -2.44 6.47
C LYS A 15 7.29 -2.18 6.08
N LEU A 16 7.00 -0.97 5.61
CA LEU A 16 5.63 -0.52 5.34
C LEU A 16 4.90 -1.40 4.34
N HIS A 17 5.59 -1.89 3.31
CA HIS A 17 5.02 -2.84 2.36
C HIS A 17 4.40 -4.07 3.06
N ALA A 18 5.07 -4.61 4.09
CA ALA A 18 4.61 -5.77 4.83
C ALA A 18 3.45 -5.43 5.78
N GLU A 19 3.51 -4.26 6.42
CA GLU A 19 2.45 -3.81 7.32
C GLU A 19 1.14 -3.49 6.57
N ILE A 20 1.26 -2.82 5.42
CA ILE A 20 0.14 -2.54 4.53
C ILE A 20 -0.46 -3.84 4.01
N LYS A 21 0.36 -4.82 3.57
CA LYS A 21 -0.15 -6.14 3.17
C LYS A 21 -0.96 -6.77 4.29
N ARG A 22 -0.41 -6.85 5.50
CA ARG A 22 -1.10 -7.48 6.64
C ARG A 22 -2.47 -6.82 6.87
N THR A 23 -2.47 -5.50 6.95
CA THR A 23 -3.70 -4.73 7.23
C THR A 23 -4.71 -4.86 6.09
N ALA A 24 -4.26 -4.82 4.83
CA ALA A 24 -5.12 -5.05 3.67
C ALA A 24 -5.73 -6.45 3.68
N MET A 25 -4.94 -7.48 4.02
CA MET A 25 -5.46 -8.84 4.15
C MET A 25 -6.52 -8.94 5.25
N ASP A 26 -6.32 -8.27 6.39
CA ASP A 26 -7.31 -8.22 7.47
C ASP A 26 -8.62 -7.54 7.03
N GLU A 27 -8.54 -6.55 6.12
CA GLU A 27 -9.71 -5.89 5.48
C GLU A 27 -10.25 -6.64 4.25
N GLY A 28 -9.76 -7.84 3.96
CA GLY A 28 -10.21 -8.66 2.84
C GLY A 28 -9.75 -8.15 1.46
N LEU A 29 -8.61 -7.47 1.40
CA LEU A 29 -7.93 -7.03 0.18
C LEU A 29 -6.56 -7.71 0.07
N MET A 30 -6.36 -8.53 -0.97
CA MET A 30 -5.05 -9.08 -1.29
C MET A 30 -4.22 -8.09 -2.09
N CYS A 31 -2.95 -7.90 -1.71
CA CYS A 31 -1.97 -7.12 -2.47
C CYS A 31 -0.61 -7.81 -2.47
N TYR A 32 0.22 -7.47 -3.46
CA TYR A 32 1.59 -7.97 -3.58
C TYR A 32 2.57 -6.91 -3.06
N PRO A 33 3.18 -7.09 -1.88
CA PRO A 33 4.14 -6.13 -1.35
C PRO A 33 5.56 -6.41 -1.83
N MET A 34 6.38 -5.36 -1.90
CA MET A 34 7.82 -5.48 -2.07
C MET A 34 8.53 -4.30 -1.39
N GLY A 35 9.60 -4.62 -0.66
CA GLY A 35 10.55 -3.64 -0.13
C GLY A 35 11.84 -3.61 -0.94
N GLY A 36 12.64 -2.56 -0.77
CA GLY A 36 13.94 -2.42 -1.43
C GLY A 36 13.85 -2.09 -2.92
N THR A 37 12.77 -1.45 -3.36
CA THR A 37 12.51 -1.17 -4.78
C THR A 37 13.49 -0.21 -5.45
N ILE A 38 14.24 0.55 -4.66
CA ILE A 38 15.17 1.56 -5.19
C ILE A 38 16.57 0.99 -5.36
N ASP A 39 17.09 0.32 -4.33
CA ASP A 39 18.49 -0.11 -4.23
C ASP A 39 18.66 -1.48 -3.54
N GLY A 40 17.58 -2.25 -3.40
CA GLY A 40 17.55 -3.51 -2.65
C GLY A 40 17.37 -3.34 -1.14
N ARG A 41 17.36 -2.11 -0.61
CA ARG A 41 17.17 -1.81 0.82
C ARG A 41 16.05 -0.83 1.08
N SER A 42 15.99 0.24 0.30
CA SER A 42 15.09 1.38 0.46
C SER A 42 13.94 1.33 -0.53
N GLY A 43 12.79 1.86 -0.11
CA GLY A 43 11.57 1.90 -0.89
C GLY A 43 10.59 0.78 -0.53
N ASP A 44 9.31 1.13 -0.52
CA ASP A 44 8.20 0.24 -0.24
C ASP A 44 7.18 0.42 -1.37
N HIS A 45 6.66 -0.69 -1.91
CA HIS A 45 5.49 -0.63 -2.78
C HIS A 45 4.54 -1.79 -2.50
N ILE A 46 3.30 -1.60 -2.91
CA ILE A 46 2.30 -2.66 -3.07
C ILE A 46 1.77 -2.62 -4.49
N LEU A 47 1.41 -3.78 -5.02
CA LEU A 47 0.78 -3.95 -6.32
C LEU A 47 -0.63 -4.53 -6.12
N LEU A 48 -1.60 -3.90 -6.78
CA LEU A 48 -2.96 -4.40 -6.94
C LEU A 48 -3.14 -4.83 -8.39
N ALA A 49 -3.65 -6.03 -8.60
CA ALA A 49 -3.88 -6.62 -9.93
C ALA A 49 -5.27 -7.27 -9.97
N PRO A 50 -6.35 -6.48 -9.93
CA PRO A 50 -7.70 -7.02 -10.00
C PRO A 50 -7.98 -7.61 -11.41
N PRO A 51 -8.92 -8.56 -11.53
CA PRO A 51 -9.25 -9.18 -12.80
C PRO A 51 -9.98 -8.19 -13.73
N PHE A 52 -9.81 -8.33 -15.05
CA PHE A 52 -10.46 -7.45 -16.04
C PHE A 52 -11.99 -7.56 -16.07
N ILE A 53 -12.57 -8.59 -15.44
CA ILE A 53 -14.02 -8.85 -15.38
C ILE A 53 -14.69 -8.16 -14.17
N LEU A 54 -14.03 -7.19 -13.56
CA LEU A 54 -14.58 -6.46 -12.41
C LEU A 54 -15.65 -5.46 -12.84
N GLU A 55 -16.64 -5.28 -11.98
CA GLU A 55 -17.67 -4.25 -12.11
C GLU A 55 -17.21 -2.96 -11.40
N PRO A 56 -17.73 -1.77 -11.79
CA PRO A 56 -17.31 -0.50 -11.21
C PRO A 56 -17.36 -0.44 -9.68
N TYR A 57 -18.40 -1.00 -9.05
CA TYR A 57 -18.52 -1.02 -7.59
C TYR A 57 -17.42 -1.85 -6.89
N GLN A 58 -16.85 -2.84 -7.58
CA GLN A 58 -15.76 -3.65 -7.02
C GLN A 58 -14.44 -2.86 -7.03
N LEU A 59 -14.28 -1.92 -7.97
CA LEU A 59 -13.16 -1.00 -7.96
C LEU A 59 -13.26 -0.05 -6.76
N ASP A 60 -14.44 0.48 -6.47
CA ASP A 60 -14.70 1.30 -5.29
C ASP A 60 -14.37 0.52 -4.01
N GLU A 61 -14.83 -0.74 -3.90
CA GLU A 61 -14.52 -1.62 -2.75
C GLU A 61 -13.01 -1.84 -2.56
N ILE A 62 -12.26 -2.02 -3.66
CA ILE A 62 -10.79 -2.16 -3.60
C ILE A 62 -10.14 -0.89 -3.05
N VAL A 63 -10.57 0.28 -3.54
CA VAL A 63 -10.02 1.58 -3.12
C VAL A 63 -10.37 1.87 -1.66
N ASP A 64 -11.60 1.58 -1.24
CA ASP A 64 -12.05 1.78 0.14
C ASP A 64 -11.27 0.91 1.14
N LYS A 65 -11.09 -0.39 0.82
CA LYS A 65 -10.27 -1.29 1.66
C LYS A 65 -8.82 -0.85 1.71
N LEU A 66 -8.28 -0.36 0.60
CA LEU A 66 -6.92 0.19 0.57
C LEU A 66 -6.82 1.43 1.46
N ASP A 67 -7.77 2.37 1.37
CA ASP A 67 -7.80 3.58 2.19
C ASP A 67 -7.85 3.27 3.69
N ILE A 68 -8.74 2.35 4.11
CA ILE A 68 -8.81 1.87 5.50
C ILE A 68 -7.46 1.28 5.95
N SER A 69 -6.84 0.48 5.08
CA SER A 69 -5.55 -0.15 5.38
C SER A 69 -4.44 0.88 5.56
N LEU A 70 -4.36 1.88 4.68
CA LEU A 70 -3.37 2.96 4.77
C LEU A 70 -3.61 3.82 6.01
N LYS A 71 -4.86 4.21 6.28
CA LYS A 71 -5.23 4.93 7.51
C LYS A 71 -4.78 4.19 8.74
N ARG A 72 -5.08 2.90 8.88
CA ARG A 72 -4.62 2.10 10.03
C ARG A 72 -3.10 2.05 10.17
N VAL A 73 -2.35 2.00 9.08
CA VAL A 73 -0.88 1.98 9.14
C VAL A 73 -0.30 3.35 9.51
N PHE A 74 -0.90 4.44 9.04
CA PHE A 74 -0.36 5.79 9.23
C PHE A 74 -0.94 6.55 10.43
N GLU A 75 -2.18 6.27 10.84
CA GLU A 75 -2.89 6.88 11.98
C GLU A 75 -2.65 6.16 13.32
N ARG A 76 -2.01 4.98 13.32
CA ARG A 76 -1.52 4.34 14.56
C ARG A 76 -0.33 5.07 15.20
N ARG A 77 -0.19 6.38 14.96
CA ARG A 77 0.91 7.24 15.40
C ARG A 77 0.40 8.41 16.22
#